data_AF-A0A817VUL0-F1
#
_entry.id   AF-A0A817VUL0-F1
#
_cell.length_a   1.000
_cell.length_b   1.000
_cell.length_c   1.000
_cell.angle_alpha   90.00
_cell.angle_beta   90.00
_cell.angle_gamma   90.00
#
_symmetry.space_group_name_H-M   'P 1'
#
loop_
_entity.id
_entity.type
_entity.pdbx_description
1 polymer ?
#
loop_
_entity_poly.entity_id
_entity_poly.type
_entity_poly.pdbx_seq_one_letter_code
_entity_poly.pdbx_strand_id
1 'polypeptide(L)'
;MSFYRYLSTVVKTTNTNIQTSVPSGIVKQLSKYSSHKELIEYSQRPIQYCYPNRMIEACSQHHSEPIDLIKTASDFHDQLLVRLAHCLNSFQSIPFLPGVNPTLLSLHERYLKSFENLIQFPKIKTMKDEEKFFQLINKFVIQNNDVIGLLSTGCNEAQKHFKSYKILKDFLDNVLHIRLAMRLLAEHYLELHKQQQQNNPNKSDWYGAISMKFLPVKTVQQCNIMKGPGENKEEEEEIDILSDYQERMVQSSKQMFGYGFGLPICRLYAKFFAGSLTVQQISRIGTDAYLRLGFIHTKSERIKI
;
A
#
# COMPACT_ATOMS: atom_id res chain seq x y z
N MET A 1 2.57 -12.67 -25.89
CA MET A 1 3.78 -13.21 -25.24
C MET A 1 4.25 -12.20 -24.20
N SER A 2 4.24 -12.52 -22.90
CA SER A 2 4.80 -11.64 -21.87
C SER A 2 6.31 -11.45 -22.14
N PHE A 3 6.78 -10.21 -22.14
CA PHE A 3 8.15 -9.81 -22.51
C PHE A 3 9.22 -10.51 -21.65
N TYR A 4 8.88 -10.86 -20.41
CA TYR A 4 9.72 -11.62 -19.49
C TYR A 4 9.94 -13.07 -19.95
N ARG A 5 8.97 -13.67 -20.66
CA ARG A 5 9.16 -14.97 -21.32
C ARG A 5 10.08 -14.84 -22.52
N TYR A 6 10.00 -13.74 -23.27
CA TYR A 6 10.93 -13.47 -24.38
C TYR A 6 12.36 -13.32 -23.84
N LEU A 7 12.59 -12.50 -22.81
CA LEU A 7 13.91 -12.37 -22.18
C LEU A 7 14.39 -13.67 -21.51
N SER A 8 13.53 -14.46 -20.88
CA SER A 8 13.89 -15.79 -20.37
C SER A 8 14.28 -16.76 -21.48
N THR A 9 13.62 -16.69 -22.64
CA THR A 9 13.94 -17.53 -23.81
C THR A 9 15.20 -17.05 -24.51
N VAL A 10 15.41 -15.73 -24.60
CA VAL A 10 16.63 -15.09 -25.12
C VAL A 10 17.81 -15.41 -24.21
N VAL A 11 17.73 -15.28 -22.88
CA VAL A 11 18.80 -15.70 -21.95
C VAL A 11 19.15 -17.18 -22.12
N LYS A 12 18.17 -18.04 -22.38
CA LYS A 12 18.41 -19.47 -22.66
C LYS A 12 19.08 -19.71 -24.03
N THR A 13 18.95 -18.79 -24.98
CA THR A 13 19.51 -18.91 -26.35
C THR A 13 20.78 -18.09 -26.57
N THR A 14 21.04 -17.03 -25.80
CA THR A 14 22.23 -16.17 -25.90
C THR A 14 23.47 -16.73 -25.21
N ASN A 15 23.66 -18.06 -25.25
CA ASN A 15 25.02 -18.62 -25.18
C ASN A 15 25.75 -18.50 -26.53
N THR A 16 25.10 -17.93 -27.56
CA THR A 16 25.72 -17.60 -28.84
C THR A 16 25.44 -16.15 -29.24
N ASN A 17 26.49 -15.32 -29.12
CA ASN A 17 26.77 -14.03 -29.76
C ASN A 17 25.62 -13.28 -30.47
N ILE A 18 25.00 -12.29 -29.79
CA ILE A 18 24.52 -11.05 -30.44
C ILE A 18 24.72 -9.85 -29.49
N GLN A 19 25.50 -8.87 -29.94
CA GLN A 19 25.72 -7.58 -29.29
C GLN A 19 24.47 -6.68 -29.47
N THR A 20 23.65 -6.57 -28.42
CA THR A 20 22.75 -5.42 -28.22
C THR A 20 22.94 -4.93 -26.79
N SER A 21 23.16 -3.63 -26.62
CA SER A 21 23.57 -2.92 -25.40
C SER A 21 22.48 -2.84 -24.31
N VAL A 22 21.81 -3.96 -24.01
CA VAL A 22 21.04 -4.09 -22.76
C VAL A 22 22.01 -4.63 -21.70
N PRO A 23 22.21 -3.95 -20.56
CA PRO A 23 23.12 -4.43 -19.53
C PRO A 23 22.72 -5.85 -19.11
N SER A 24 23.62 -6.82 -19.27
CA SER A 24 23.33 -8.24 -19.04
C SER A 24 22.78 -8.55 -17.64
N GLY A 25 23.05 -7.67 -16.66
CA GLY A 25 22.49 -7.72 -15.31
C GLY A 25 20.97 -7.49 -15.26
N ILE A 26 20.45 -6.51 -16.00
CA ILE A 26 19.02 -6.15 -16.01
C ILE A 26 18.21 -7.28 -16.65
N VAL A 27 18.73 -7.88 -17.72
CA VAL A 27 18.09 -9.03 -18.38
C VAL A 27 18.04 -10.25 -17.46
N LYS A 28 19.12 -10.51 -16.69
CA LYS A 28 19.13 -11.59 -15.68
C LYS A 28 18.12 -11.32 -14.56
N GLN A 29 18.00 -10.08 -14.07
CA GLN A 29 17.04 -9.70 -13.03
C GLN A 29 15.59 -9.91 -13.48
N LEU A 30 15.26 -9.48 -14.71
CA LEU A 30 13.94 -9.69 -15.29
C LEU A 30 13.67 -11.19 -15.56
N SER A 31 14.68 -11.97 -15.94
CA SER A 31 14.50 -13.42 -16.16
C SER A 31 14.16 -14.23 -14.90
N LYS A 32 14.57 -13.79 -13.70
CA LYS A 32 14.28 -14.49 -12.43
C LYS A 32 12.78 -14.64 -12.20
N TYR A 33 11.99 -13.68 -12.66
CA TYR A 33 10.54 -13.74 -12.52
C TYR A 33 9.91 -14.91 -13.26
N SER A 34 10.30 -15.15 -14.53
CA SER A 34 9.69 -16.20 -15.37
C SER A 34 10.02 -17.61 -14.91
N SER A 35 10.96 -17.77 -13.98
CA SER A 35 11.38 -19.05 -13.42
C SER A 35 10.44 -19.58 -12.34
N HIS A 36 9.66 -18.71 -11.68
CA HIS A 36 8.82 -19.09 -10.53
C HIS A 36 7.44 -19.56 -10.98
N LYS A 37 7.25 -20.87 -11.05
CA LYS A 37 5.95 -21.49 -11.38
C LYS A 37 4.88 -21.12 -10.36
N GLU A 38 5.23 -21.01 -9.08
CA GLU A 38 4.26 -20.64 -8.03
C GLU A 38 3.70 -19.23 -8.28
N LEU A 39 4.52 -18.29 -8.75
CA LEU A 39 4.06 -16.92 -9.00
C LEU A 39 2.92 -16.90 -10.03
N ILE A 40 3.10 -17.63 -11.14
CA ILE A 40 2.08 -17.73 -12.18
C ILE A 40 0.80 -18.34 -11.59
N GLU A 41 0.91 -19.38 -10.77
CA GLU A 41 -0.23 -20.03 -10.12
C GLU A 41 -0.99 -19.04 -9.20
N TYR A 42 -0.29 -18.33 -8.32
CA TYR A 42 -0.92 -17.36 -7.42
C TYR A 42 -1.53 -16.16 -8.16
N SER A 43 -0.92 -15.72 -9.26
CA SER A 43 -1.46 -14.61 -10.08
C SER A 43 -2.77 -14.96 -10.80
N GLN A 44 -3.05 -16.25 -11.00
CA GLN A 44 -4.30 -16.71 -11.62
C GLN A 44 -5.45 -16.81 -10.62
N ARG A 45 -5.16 -16.88 -9.32
CA ARG A 45 -6.18 -16.95 -8.27
C ARG A 45 -6.87 -15.58 -8.13
N PRO A 46 -8.20 -15.53 -7.93
CA PRO A 46 -8.91 -14.27 -7.75
C PRO A 46 -8.56 -13.63 -6.40
N ILE A 47 -8.37 -12.32 -6.39
CA ILE A 47 -8.21 -11.56 -5.14
C ILE A 47 -9.54 -11.60 -4.38
N GLN A 48 -9.53 -12.15 -3.15
CA GLN A 48 -10.70 -12.05 -2.29
C GLN A 48 -10.69 -10.70 -1.58
N TYR A 49 -11.74 -9.90 -1.82
CA TYR A 49 -11.91 -8.63 -1.13
C TYR A 49 -12.42 -8.86 0.29
N CYS A 50 -11.56 -8.54 1.26
CA CYS A 50 -11.92 -8.46 2.66
C CYS A 50 -12.30 -7.00 2.94
N TYR A 51 -13.57 -6.67 2.73
CA TYR A 51 -14.11 -5.38 3.15
C TYR A 51 -14.17 -5.32 4.68
N PRO A 52 -14.13 -4.12 5.28
CA PRO A 52 -14.32 -3.94 6.72
C PRO A 52 -15.53 -4.73 7.27
N ASN A 53 -16.62 -4.79 6.51
CA ASN A 53 -17.81 -5.57 6.89
C ASN A 53 -17.50 -7.05 7.11
N ARG A 54 -16.73 -7.69 6.22
CA ARG A 54 -16.31 -9.10 6.43
C ARG A 54 -15.31 -9.24 7.57
N MET A 55 -14.44 -8.26 7.75
CA MET A 55 -13.47 -8.22 8.86
C MET A 55 -14.18 -8.06 10.21
N ILE A 56 -15.36 -7.44 10.25
CA ILE A 56 -16.22 -7.30 11.43
C ILE A 56 -17.18 -8.51 11.57
N GLU A 57 -17.76 -8.99 10.46
CA GLU A 57 -18.73 -10.11 10.43
C GLU A 57 -18.11 -11.42 10.90
N ALA A 58 -16.86 -11.69 10.48
CA ALA A 58 -16.06 -12.81 10.99
C ALA A 58 -15.93 -12.81 12.53
N CYS A 59 -16.26 -11.69 13.17
CA CYS A 59 -16.08 -11.45 14.59
C CYS A 59 -17.41 -11.27 15.33
N SER A 60 -18.46 -10.78 14.67
CA SER A 60 -19.82 -10.65 15.23
C SER A 60 -20.50 -12.00 15.52
N GLN A 61 -20.08 -13.08 14.87
CA GLN A 61 -20.58 -14.43 15.16
C GLN A 61 -20.00 -15.02 16.46
N HIS A 62 -18.91 -14.45 16.99
CA HIS A 62 -18.12 -15.00 18.09
C HIS A 62 -17.91 -14.00 19.24
N HIS A 63 -18.94 -13.29 19.69
CA HIS A 63 -18.84 -12.43 20.90
C HIS A 63 -18.47 -13.18 22.21
N SER A 64 -18.25 -14.51 22.16
CA SER A 64 -17.95 -15.34 23.34
C SER A 64 -16.75 -16.29 23.16
N GLU A 65 -16.06 -16.30 22.01
CA GLU A 65 -14.88 -17.16 21.79
C GLU A 65 -13.64 -16.35 21.41
N PRO A 66 -12.44 -16.77 21.84
CA PRO A 66 -11.19 -16.11 21.46
C PRO A 66 -10.98 -16.21 19.95
N ILE A 67 -10.56 -15.10 19.33
CA ILE A 67 -10.26 -15.03 17.89
C ILE A 67 -9.17 -16.05 17.57
N ASP A 68 -9.42 -16.92 16.59
CA ASP A 68 -8.42 -17.86 16.11
C ASP A 68 -7.37 -17.12 15.25
N LEU A 69 -6.28 -16.70 15.91
CA LEU A 69 -5.14 -16.05 15.24
C LEU A 69 -4.48 -16.98 14.23
N ILE A 70 -4.44 -18.29 14.48
CA ILE A 70 -3.79 -19.25 13.59
C ILE A 70 -4.53 -19.30 12.26
N LYS A 71 -5.86 -19.41 12.32
CA LYS A 71 -6.71 -19.35 11.11
C LYS A 71 -6.58 -17.99 10.41
N THR A 72 -6.68 -16.89 11.17
CA THR A 72 -6.55 -15.53 10.61
C THR A 72 -5.20 -15.32 9.92
N ALA A 73 -4.12 -15.82 10.53
CA ALA A 73 -2.78 -15.73 9.98
C ALA A 73 -2.61 -16.60 8.73
N SER A 74 -3.18 -17.82 8.72
CA SER A 74 -3.17 -18.69 7.54
C SER A 74 -3.95 -18.08 6.38
N ASP A 75 -5.16 -17.57 6.64
CA ASP A 75 -5.98 -16.89 5.63
C ASP A 75 -5.27 -15.64 5.10
N PHE A 76 -4.63 -14.86 5.98
CA PHE A 76 -3.87 -13.68 5.59
C PHE A 76 -2.62 -14.03 4.77
N HIS A 77 -1.88 -15.08 5.15
CA HIS A 77 -0.70 -15.56 4.41
C HIS A 77 -1.06 -15.90 2.96
N ASP A 78 -2.13 -16.67 2.75
CA ASP A 78 -2.62 -17.03 1.41
C ASP A 78 -3.06 -15.78 0.62
N GLN A 79 -3.83 -14.87 1.24
CA GLN A 79 -4.29 -13.66 0.56
C GLN A 79 -3.15 -12.69 0.23
N LEU A 80 -2.14 -12.59 1.08
CA LEU A 80 -0.96 -11.75 0.85
C LEU A 80 -0.14 -12.26 -0.34
N LEU A 81 0.06 -13.58 -0.45
CA LEU A 81 0.73 -14.21 -1.60
C LEU A 81 0.01 -13.91 -2.92
N VAL A 82 -1.31 -14.10 -2.95
CA VAL A 82 -2.13 -13.78 -4.15
C VAL A 82 -1.98 -12.30 -4.53
N ARG A 83 -2.11 -11.39 -3.56
CA ARG A 83 -2.01 -9.94 -3.81
C ARG A 83 -0.62 -9.53 -4.28
N LEU A 84 0.44 -10.08 -3.70
CA LEU A 84 1.81 -9.83 -4.17
C LEU A 84 2.02 -10.34 -5.60
N ALA A 85 1.50 -11.52 -5.95
CA ALA A 85 1.59 -12.05 -7.30
C ALA A 85 0.87 -11.15 -8.33
N HIS A 86 -0.31 -10.62 -7.97
CA HIS A 86 -1.03 -9.64 -8.82
C HIS A 86 -0.28 -8.30 -8.94
N CYS A 87 0.33 -7.82 -7.85
CA CYS A 87 1.16 -6.61 -7.86
C CYS A 87 2.35 -6.79 -8.81
N LEU A 88 3.07 -7.90 -8.65
CA LEU A 88 4.19 -8.30 -9.49
C LEU A 88 3.77 -8.42 -10.97
N ASN A 89 2.61 -9.00 -11.25
CA ASN A 89 2.06 -9.07 -12.61
C ASN A 89 1.72 -7.67 -13.18
N SER A 90 1.30 -6.73 -12.33
CA SER A 90 1.06 -5.34 -12.74
C SER A 90 2.36 -4.66 -13.21
N PHE A 91 3.48 -4.90 -12.51
CA PHE A 91 4.80 -4.46 -12.99
C PHE A 91 5.21 -5.10 -14.31
N GLN A 92 4.72 -6.31 -14.64
CA GLN A 92 5.02 -6.91 -15.94
C GLN A 92 4.22 -6.34 -17.10
N SER A 93 3.09 -5.71 -16.81
CA SER A 93 2.21 -5.13 -17.82
C SER A 93 2.75 -3.82 -18.40
N ILE A 94 3.75 -3.20 -17.76
CA ILE A 94 4.31 -1.92 -18.20
C ILE A 94 5.20 -2.10 -19.44
N PRO A 95 5.32 -1.07 -20.30
CA PRO A 95 6.24 -1.12 -21.43
C PRO A 95 7.71 -1.25 -20.98
N PHE A 96 8.56 -1.83 -21.84
CA PHE A 96 9.96 -2.12 -21.49
C PHE A 96 10.76 -0.91 -21.02
N LEU A 97 10.68 0.22 -21.72
CA LEU A 97 11.47 1.42 -21.40
C LEU A 97 11.18 1.94 -19.98
N PRO A 98 9.91 2.16 -19.57
CA PRO A 98 9.59 2.40 -18.16
C PRO A 98 10.00 1.30 -17.20
N GLY A 99 9.85 0.02 -17.58
CA GLY A 99 10.16 -1.10 -16.69
C GLY A 99 11.64 -1.32 -16.38
N VAL A 100 12.53 -0.74 -17.20
CA VAL A 100 13.99 -0.73 -16.97
C VAL A 100 14.43 0.43 -16.07
N ASN A 101 13.54 1.36 -15.71
CA ASN A 101 13.86 2.43 -14.77
C ASN A 101 14.40 1.83 -13.44
N PRO A 102 15.56 2.30 -12.94
CA PRO A 102 16.23 1.68 -11.79
C PRO A 102 15.36 1.71 -10.53
N THR A 103 14.61 2.79 -10.31
CA THR A 103 13.72 2.96 -9.16
C THR A 103 12.57 1.95 -9.22
N LEU A 104 11.88 1.84 -10.36
CA LEU A 104 10.79 0.86 -10.54
C LEU A 104 11.30 -0.59 -10.49
N LEU A 105 12.47 -0.85 -11.07
CA LEU A 105 13.09 -2.17 -11.02
C LEU A 105 13.45 -2.58 -9.59
N SER A 106 14.05 -1.67 -8.80
CA SER A 106 14.37 -1.92 -7.39
C SER A 106 13.12 -2.23 -6.55
N LEU A 107 12.00 -1.56 -6.86
CA LEU A 107 10.73 -1.79 -6.20
C LEU A 107 10.15 -3.16 -6.56
N HIS A 108 10.20 -3.51 -7.84
CA HIS A 108 9.81 -4.84 -8.32
C HIS A 108 10.63 -5.95 -7.65
N GLU A 109 11.96 -5.80 -7.55
CA GLU A 109 12.83 -6.77 -6.86
C GLU A 109 12.52 -6.90 -5.37
N ARG A 110 12.18 -5.79 -4.72
CA ARG A 110 11.77 -5.80 -3.30
C ARG A 110 10.51 -6.62 -3.09
N TYR A 111 9.50 -6.43 -3.95
CA TYR A 111 8.28 -7.21 -3.90
C TYR A 111 8.52 -8.69 -4.21
N LEU A 112 9.40 -8.99 -5.17
CA LEU A 112 9.77 -10.36 -5.50
C LEU A 112 10.44 -11.06 -4.31
N LYS A 113 11.38 -10.39 -3.65
CA LYS A 113 12.04 -10.91 -2.44
C LYS A 113 11.04 -11.12 -1.29
N SER A 114 10.10 -10.20 -1.10
CA SER A 114 9.02 -10.39 -0.11
C SER A 114 8.16 -11.62 -0.43
N PHE A 115 7.84 -11.83 -1.71
CA PHE A 115 7.08 -12.98 -2.17
C PHE A 115 7.85 -14.31 -1.95
N GLU A 116 9.13 -14.36 -2.29
CA GLU A 116 10.01 -15.51 -2.04
C GLU A 116 10.07 -15.86 -0.54
N ASN A 117 10.24 -14.85 0.33
CA ASN A 117 10.26 -15.06 1.78
C ASN A 117 8.92 -15.62 2.31
N LEU A 118 7.80 -15.19 1.72
CA LEU A 118 6.48 -15.66 2.12
C LEU A 118 6.19 -17.08 1.64
N ILE A 119 6.64 -17.46 0.44
CA ILE A 119 6.52 -18.83 -0.08
C ILE A 119 7.33 -19.82 0.76
N GLN A 120 8.55 -19.41 1.16
CA GLN A 120 9.43 -20.25 1.97
C GLN A 120 8.90 -20.43 3.41
N PHE A 121 7.94 -19.61 3.83
CA PHE A 121 7.38 -19.69 5.16
C PHE A 121 6.49 -20.96 5.29
N PRO A 122 6.70 -21.80 6.33
CA PRO A 122 5.94 -23.02 6.50
C PRO A 122 4.47 -22.74 6.88
N LYS A 123 3.60 -23.74 6.70
CA LYS A 123 2.19 -23.62 7.11
C LYS A 123 2.07 -23.31 8.60
N ILE A 124 1.30 -22.27 8.94
CA ILE A 124 1.08 -21.80 10.31
C ILE A 124 0.12 -22.77 11.00
N LYS A 125 0.61 -23.52 11.99
CA LYS A 125 -0.21 -24.46 12.78
C LYS A 125 -0.09 -24.25 14.28
N THR A 126 1.01 -23.68 14.74
CA THR A 126 1.27 -23.47 16.17
C THR A 126 1.36 -21.99 16.49
N MET A 127 1.12 -21.63 17.75
CA MET A 127 1.31 -20.24 18.22
C MET A 127 2.75 -19.74 18.03
N LYS A 128 3.75 -20.64 18.08
CA LYS A 128 5.15 -20.27 17.82
C LYS A 128 5.40 -19.92 16.35
N ASP A 129 4.69 -20.57 15.43
CA ASP A 129 4.77 -20.26 14.00
C ASP A 129 4.04 -18.95 13.70
N GLU A 130 2.91 -18.72 14.37
CA GLU A 130 2.16 -17.46 14.29
C GLU A 130 3.01 -16.28 14.75
N GLU A 131 3.73 -16.39 15.87
CA GLU A 131 4.64 -15.33 16.33
C GLU A 131 5.78 -15.02 15.33
N LYS A 132 6.37 -16.07 14.73
CA LYS A 132 7.37 -15.88 13.66
C LYS A 132 6.77 -15.20 12.44
N PHE A 133 5.53 -15.54 12.11
CA PHE A 133 4.80 -14.91 11.01
C PHE A 133 4.49 -13.45 11.31
N PHE A 134 4.05 -13.12 12.53
CA PHE A 134 3.86 -11.75 13.01
C PHE A 134 5.12 -10.90 12.80
N GLN A 135 6.29 -11.42 13.20
CA GLN A 135 7.57 -10.73 13.00
C GLN A 135 7.91 -10.53 11.52
N LEU A 136 7.65 -11.53 10.67
CA LEU A 136 7.84 -11.44 9.23
C LEU A 136 6.95 -10.35 8.61
N ILE A 137 5.67 -10.30 8.99
CA ILE A 137 4.71 -9.31 8.50
C ILE A 137 5.06 -7.91 9.00
N ASN A 138 5.44 -7.76 10.26
CA ASN A 138 5.87 -6.47 10.79
C ASN A 138 7.08 -5.92 10.00
N LYS A 139 8.06 -6.78 9.70
CA LYS A 139 9.19 -6.44 8.83
C LYS A 139 8.73 -6.07 7.42
N PHE A 140 7.80 -6.81 6.83
CA PHE A 140 7.23 -6.52 5.51
C PHE A 140 6.55 -5.14 5.47
N VAL A 141 5.79 -4.78 6.49
CA VAL A 141 5.08 -3.51 6.63
C VAL A 141 6.08 -2.35 6.73
N ILE A 142 7.15 -2.50 7.53
CA ILE A 142 8.20 -1.48 7.68
C ILE A 142 8.99 -1.30 6.38
N GLN A 143 9.43 -2.40 5.75
CA GLN A 143 10.23 -2.37 4.52
C GLN A 143 9.52 -1.75 3.31
N ASN A 144 8.19 -1.71 3.33
CA ASN A 144 7.39 -1.19 2.23
C ASN A 144 6.81 0.20 2.51
N ASN A 145 7.25 0.90 3.57
CA ASN A 145 6.69 2.21 3.95
C ASN A 145 6.99 3.31 2.90
N ASP A 146 8.22 3.33 2.40
CA ASP A 146 8.77 4.27 1.41
C ASP A 146 8.28 4.03 -0.04
N VAL A 147 7.57 2.92 -0.28
CA VAL A 147 7.17 2.50 -1.63
C VAL A 147 6.39 3.56 -2.39
N ILE A 148 5.48 4.30 -1.75
CA ILE A 148 4.72 5.36 -2.44
C ILE A 148 5.66 6.45 -2.95
N GLY A 149 6.67 6.82 -2.17
CA GLY A 149 7.70 7.78 -2.57
C GLY A 149 8.49 7.26 -3.78
N LEU A 150 9.02 6.03 -3.69
CA LEU A 150 9.79 5.41 -4.77
C LEU A 150 8.98 5.18 -6.05
N LEU A 151 7.71 4.81 -5.91
CA LEU A 151 6.80 4.66 -7.05
C LEU A 151 6.54 6.03 -7.69
N SER A 152 6.35 7.07 -6.89
CA SER A 152 6.16 8.44 -7.38
C SER A 152 7.38 8.94 -8.15
N THR A 153 8.59 8.75 -7.61
CA THR A 153 9.83 9.16 -8.26
C THR A 153 10.09 8.35 -9.52
N GLY A 154 9.98 7.01 -9.46
CA GLY A 154 10.19 6.14 -10.61
C GLY A 154 9.19 6.37 -11.74
N CYS A 155 7.91 6.61 -11.41
CA CYS A 155 6.90 6.97 -12.41
C CYS A 155 7.15 8.34 -13.03
N ASN A 156 7.61 9.33 -12.26
CA ASN A 156 7.93 10.67 -12.75
C ASN A 156 9.15 10.63 -13.70
N GLU A 157 10.20 9.89 -13.34
CA GLU A 157 11.39 9.66 -14.17
C GLU A 157 11.02 8.93 -15.48
N ALA A 158 10.21 7.89 -15.38
CA ALA A 158 9.81 7.07 -16.51
C ALA A 158 8.67 7.69 -17.34
N GLN A 159 8.05 8.79 -16.89
CA GLN A 159 6.82 9.36 -17.47
C GLN A 159 6.95 9.60 -18.98
N LYS A 160 8.11 10.10 -19.43
CA LYS A 160 8.40 10.41 -20.85
C LYS A 160 8.42 9.16 -21.74
N HIS A 161 8.65 7.98 -21.17
CA HIS A 161 8.76 6.71 -21.88
C HIS A 161 7.43 5.94 -21.95
N PHE A 162 6.36 6.44 -21.31
CA PHE A 162 5.02 5.89 -21.48
C PHE A 162 4.39 6.39 -22.78
N LYS A 163 3.86 5.47 -23.58
CA LYS A 163 3.14 5.80 -24.84
C LYS A 163 1.88 6.65 -24.61
N SER A 164 1.23 6.47 -23.46
CA SER A 164 0.01 7.18 -23.10
C SER A 164 -0.09 7.32 -21.59
N TYR A 165 -0.61 8.45 -21.13
CA TYR A 165 -0.90 8.70 -19.71
C TYR A 165 -1.89 7.67 -19.14
N LYS A 166 -2.81 7.13 -19.96
CA LYS A 166 -3.76 6.10 -19.52
C LYS A 166 -3.06 4.86 -18.98
N ILE A 167 -2.01 4.38 -19.66
CA ILE A 167 -1.26 3.19 -19.26
C ILE A 167 -0.55 3.43 -17.92
N LEU A 168 0.10 4.59 -17.76
CA LEU A 168 0.74 4.98 -16.51
C LEU A 168 -0.29 5.04 -15.37
N LYS A 169 -1.43 5.69 -15.61
CA LYS A 169 -2.50 5.83 -14.64
C LYS A 169 -3.08 4.48 -14.24
N ASP A 170 -3.40 3.61 -15.19
CA ASP A 170 -3.98 2.29 -14.91
C ASP A 170 -2.99 1.40 -14.14
N PHE A 171 -1.70 1.45 -14.49
CA PHE A 171 -0.64 0.78 -13.72
C PHE A 171 -0.57 1.30 -12.28
N LEU A 172 -0.51 2.62 -12.11
CA LEU A 172 -0.39 3.25 -10.80
C LEU A 172 -1.60 2.97 -9.92
N ASP A 173 -2.82 3.12 -10.46
CA ASP A 173 -4.07 2.83 -9.77
C ASP A 173 -4.09 1.37 -9.29
N ASN A 174 -3.67 0.42 -10.14
CA ASN A 174 -3.61 -1.01 -9.78
C ASN A 174 -2.60 -1.28 -8.65
N VAL A 175 -1.37 -0.80 -8.77
CA VAL A 175 -0.32 -1.03 -7.75
C VAL A 175 -0.70 -0.38 -6.42
N LEU A 176 -1.19 0.87 -6.45
CA LEU A 176 -1.62 1.56 -5.24
C LEU A 176 -2.83 0.89 -4.59
N HIS A 177 -3.77 0.37 -5.39
CA HIS A 177 -4.96 -0.32 -4.88
C HIS A 177 -4.59 -1.63 -4.18
N ILE A 178 -3.75 -2.44 -4.82
CA ILE A 178 -3.27 -3.70 -4.23
C ILE A 178 -2.44 -3.39 -2.97
N ARG A 179 -1.58 -2.38 -3.00
CA ARG A 179 -0.79 -1.95 -1.83
C ARG A 179 -1.67 -1.50 -0.67
N LEU A 180 -2.68 -0.67 -0.92
CA LEU A 180 -3.62 -0.23 0.11
C LEU A 180 -4.27 -1.43 0.79
N ALA A 181 -4.73 -2.40 -0.01
CA ALA A 181 -5.37 -3.59 0.53
C ALA A 181 -4.41 -4.48 1.33
N MET A 182 -3.17 -4.69 0.84
CA MET A 182 -2.14 -5.42 1.58
C MET A 182 -1.82 -4.73 2.91
N ARG A 183 -1.69 -3.40 2.91
CA ARG A 183 -1.40 -2.62 4.12
C ARG A 183 -2.55 -2.70 5.11
N LEU A 184 -3.79 -2.54 4.66
CA LEU A 184 -4.97 -2.65 5.52
C LEU A 184 -5.05 -4.01 6.22
N LEU A 185 -4.87 -5.10 5.46
CA LEU A 185 -4.91 -6.46 6.00
C LEU A 185 -3.76 -6.73 6.97
N ALA A 186 -2.55 -6.30 6.61
CA ALA A 186 -1.38 -6.46 7.46
C ALA A 186 -1.52 -5.71 8.78
N GLU A 187 -1.90 -4.43 8.73
CA GLU A 187 -2.10 -3.60 9.93
C GLU A 187 -3.21 -4.15 10.82
N HIS A 188 -4.32 -4.61 10.21
CA HIS A 188 -5.39 -5.24 10.97
C HIS A 188 -4.91 -6.51 11.69
N TYR A 189 -4.20 -7.40 11.01
CA TYR A 189 -3.64 -8.61 11.62
C TYR A 189 -2.64 -8.29 12.73
N LEU A 190 -1.69 -7.36 12.48
CA LEU A 190 -0.70 -6.94 13.48
C LEU A 190 -1.38 -6.37 14.73
N GLU A 191 -2.44 -5.59 14.55
CA GLU A 191 -3.15 -4.98 15.67
C GLU A 191 -4.01 -5.99 16.42
N LEU A 192 -4.64 -6.95 15.74
CA LEU A 192 -5.33 -8.07 16.40
C LEU A 192 -4.38 -8.90 17.28
N HIS A 193 -3.19 -9.21 16.75
CA HIS A 193 -2.17 -9.93 17.50
C HIS A 193 -1.76 -9.17 18.78
N LYS A 194 -1.49 -7.86 18.70
CA LYS A 194 -1.16 -7.03 19.87
C LYS A 194 -2.31 -6.97 20.89
N GLN A 195 -3.55 -6.86 20.43
CA GLN A 195 -4.73 -6.83 21.28
C GLN A 195 -4.88 -8.13 22.08
N GLN A 196 -4.57 -9.28 21.48
CA GLN A 196 -4.57 -10.55 22.19
C GLN A 196 -3.44 -10.66 23.24
N GLN A 197 -2.24 -10.16 22.94
CA GLN A 197 -1.13 -10.19 23.90
C GLN A 197 -1.36 -9.27 25.11
N GLN A 198 -2.02 -8.13 24.92
CA GLN A 198 -2.13 -7.10 25.96
C GLN A 198 -3.18 -7.39 27.05
N ASN A 199 -4.03 -8.43 26.90
CA ASN A 199 -4.96 -8.92 27.93
C ASN A 199 -5.72 -7.81 28.71
N ASN A 200 -5.99 -6.67 28.06
CA ASN A 200 -6.55 -5.49 28.73
C ASN A 200 -8.09 -5.58 28.69
N PRO A 201 -8.77 -5.72 29.84
CA PRO A 201 -10.24 -5.79 29.89
C PRO A 201 -10.94 -4.45 29.61
N ASN A 202 -10.18 -3.36 29.47
CA ASN A 202 -10.70 -2.11 28.91
C ASN A 202 -10.93 -2.32 27.42
N LYS A 203 -12.16 -2.76 27.12
CA LYS A 203 -12.74 -2.94 25.79
C LYS A 203 -12.36 -1.77 24.89
N SER A 204 -11.24 -1.90 24.18
CA SER A 204 -10.80 -0.88 23.24
C SER A 204 -11.90 -0.70 22.22
N ASP A 205 -12.26 0.54 21.90
CA ASP A 205 -13.22 0.85 20.83
C ASP A 205 -12.68 0.44 19.44
N TRP A 206 -11.46 -0.10 19.38
CA TRP A 206 -10.76 -0.56 18.19
C TRP A 206 -10.76 -2.09 18.11
N TYR A 207 -11.06 -2.59 16.92
CA TYR A 207 -10.96 -3.99 16.54
C TYR A 207 -9.93 -4.13 15.42
N GLY A 208 -8.74 -4.62 15.77
CA GLY A 208 -7.56 -4.45 14.91
C GLY A 208 -7.44 -2.99 14.45
N ALA A 209 -7.33 -2.77 13.13
CA ALA A 209 -7.27 -1.44 12.53
C ALA A 209 -8.63 -0.68 12.41
N ILE A 210 -9.75 -1.25 12.85
CA ILE A 210 -11.09 -0.67 12.64
C ILE A 210 -11.62 -0.07 13.95
N SER A 211 -12.03 1.20 13.94
CA SER A 211 -12.73 1.81 15.08
C SER A 211 -14.23 1.53 15.01
N MET A 212 -14.78 0.91 16.05
CA MET A 212 -16.21 0.62 16.19
C MET A 212 -17.03 1.85 16.59
N LYS A 213 -16.38 2.85 17.21
CA LYS A 213 -17.00 4.12 17.61
C LYS A 213 -16.33 5.29 16.89
N PHE A 214 -16.30 5.23 15.56
CA PHE A 214 -15.69 6.27 14.75
C PHE A 214 -16.50 7.57 14.76
N LEU A 215 -15.85 8.68 15.10
CA LEU A 215 -16.43 10.02 15.08
C LEU A 215 -15.69 10.90 14.06
N PRO A 216 -16.29 11.20 12.89
CA PRO A 216 -15.64 11.94 11.82
C PRO A 216 -15.09 13.30 12.26
N VAL A 217 -15.84 14.02 13.11
CA VAL A 217 -15.49 15.36 13.59
C VAL A 217 -14.14 15.36 14.31
N LYS A 218 -13.89 14.37 15.18
CA LYS A 218 -12.62 14.26 15.93
C LYS A 218 -11.44 14.03 15.00
N THR A 219 -11.60 13.19 13.98
CA THR A 219 -10.54 12.91 13.00
C THR A 219 -10.23 14.14 12.14
N VAL A 220 -11.24 14.88 11.70
CA VAL A 220 -11.03 16.12 10.95
C VAL A 220 -10.28 17.16 11.80
N GLN A 221 -10.64 17.30 13.08
CA GLN A 221 -9.93 18.19 14.01
C GLN A 221 -8.46 17.78 14.17
N GLN A 222 -8.17 16.49 14.34
CA GLN A 222 -6.80 15.98 14.41
C GLN A 222 -6.00 16.27 13.12
N CYS A 223 -6.62 16.14 11.95
CA CYS A 223 -5.98 16.47 10.67
C CYS A 223 -5.71 17.97 10.50
N ASN A 224 -6.55 18.84 11.06
CA ASN A 224 -6.33 20.29 11.02
C ASN A 224 -5.13 20.69 11.87
N ILE A 225 -4.98 20.11 13.06
CA ILE A 225 -3.84 20.37 13.96
C ILE A 225 -2.52 20.00 13.28
N MET A 226 -2.48 18.92 12.51
CA MET A 226 -1.28 18.48 11.78
C MET A 226 -0.91 19.39 10.57
N LYS A 227 -1.82 20.28 10.15
CA LYS A 227 -1.64 21.17 8.99
C LYS A 227 -1.43 22.65 9.35
N GLY A 228 -1.68 23.06 10.59
CA GLY A 228 -1.33 24.40 11.07
C GLY A 228 0.16 24.48 11.44
N PRO A 229 0.83 25.64 11.27
CA PRO A 229 2.01 25.91 12.09
C PRO A 229 1.56 25.84 13.54
N GLY A 230 2.34 25.18 14.41
CA GLY A 230 1.93 24.90 15.78
C GLY A 230 1.48 26.16 16.51
N GLU A 231 0.17 26.31 16.71
CA GLU A 231 -0.37 27.11 17.80
C GLU A 231 -0.12 26.31 19.08
N ASN A 232 1.12 26.41 19.57
CA ASN A 232 1.38 26.17 20.97
C ASN A 232 0.63 27.26 21.73
N LYS A 233 -0.15 26.82 22.71
CA LYS A 233 -0.87 27.68 23.65
C LYS A 233 0.08 28.75 24.19
N GLU A 234 -0.40 29.99 24.17
CA GLU A 234 0.23 31.17 24.73
C GLU A 234 0.60 30.91 26.20
N GLU A 235 1.91 30.91 26.49
CA GLU A 235 2.45 31.37 27.76
C GLU A 235 3.30 32.60 27.43
N GLU A 236 2.92 33.73 28.00
CA GLU A 236 3.54 35.04 27.82
C GLU A 236 4.94 35.06 28.44
N GLU A 237 5.99 35.16 27.62
CA GLU A 237 7.24 35.81 28.03
C GLU A 237 7.79 36.63 26.86
N GLU A 238 8.04 37.91 27.13
CA GLU A 238 8.63 38.89 26.21
C GLU A 238 10.01 38.45 25.74
N ILE A 239 10.17 38.15 24.44
CA ILE A 239 11.47 37.96 23.81
C ILE A 239 11.55 38.76 22.51
N ASP A 240 12.70 39.43 22.38
CA ASP A 240 13.14 40.47 21.45
C ASP A 240 12.68 40.33 19.98
N ILE A 241 11.99 41.36 19.48
CA ILE A 241 11.10 41.32 18.31
C ILE A 241 11.86 41.42 16.96
N LEU A 242 13.18 41.64 16.96
CA LEU A 242 13.92 41.95 15.71
C LEU A 242 14.86 40.84 15.22
N SER A 243 15.41 40.00 16.09
CA SER A 243 16.27 38.87 15.67
C SER A 243 15.44 37.67 15.19
N ASP A 244 14.25 37.49 15.75
CA ASP A 244 13.41 36.32 15.51
C ASP A 244 12.63 36.39 14.17
N TYR A 245 12.49 37.59 13.59
CA TYR A 245 11.90 37.75 12.25
C TYR A 245 12.81 37.24 11.13
N GLN A 246 14.13 37.28 11.32
CA GLN A 246 15.08 36.80 10.30
C GLN A 246 15.26 35.27 10.34
N GLU A 247 15.18 34.63 11.52
CA GLU A 247 15.26 33.17 11.61
C GLU A 247 13.97 32.46 11.17
N ARG A 248 12.78 33.03 11.47
CA ARG A 248 11.49 32.41 11.06
C ARG A 248 11.26 32.41 9.53
N MET A 249 11.84 33.35 8.80
CA MET A 249 11.75 33.40 7.33
C MET A 249 12.61 32.31 6.65
N VAL A 250 13.60 31.75 7.33
CA VAL A 250 14.47 30.68 6.80
C VAL A 250 13.88 29.28 7.05
N GLN A 251 12.96 29.13 8.03
CA GLN A 251 12.36 27.84 8.39
C GLN A 251 10.94 27.57 7.86
N SER A 252 10.38 28.45 7.02
CA SER A 252 9.07 28.23 6.38
C SER A 252 9.12 28.20 4.86
N SER A 253 9.99 27.36 4.31
CA SER A 253 9.79 26.82 2.96
C SER A 253 9.84 25.29 2.96
N LYS A 254 9.23 24.65 3.97
CA LYS A 254 8.93 23.22 3.88
C LYS A 254 7.82 23.07 2.85
N GLN A 255 8.21 22.77 1.62
CA GLN A 255 7.31 22.58 0.49
C GLN A 255 6.18 21.62 0.89
N MET A 256 4.97 22.16 1.11
CA MET A 256 3.83 21.39 1.61
C MET A 256 3.33 20.35 0.60
N PHE A 257 3.65 20.54 -0.68
CA PHE A 257 3.27 19.63 -1.73
C PHE A 257 4.40 18.63 -2.00
N GLY A 258 4.07 17.34 -1.89
CA GLY A 258 4.95 16.26 -2.35
C GLY A 258 4.94 16.12 -3.87
N TYR A 259 5.09 14.90 -4.36
CA TYR A 259 5.20 14.56 -5.79
C TYR A 259 3.91 14.72 -6.63
N GLY A 260 2.88 15.44 -6.16
CA GLY A 260 1.62 15.63 -6.90
C GLY A 260 0.65 14.44 -6.90
N PHE A 261 0.95 13.36 -6.17
CA PHE A 261 0.10 12.16 -6.10
C PHE A 261 -0.98 12.18 -5.02
N GLY A 262 -1.05 13.25 -4.21
CA GLY A 262 -1.98 13.34 -3.07
C GLY A 262 -3.45 13.16 -3.47
N LEU A 263 -3.97 13.99 -4.38
CA LEU A 263 -5.36 13.92 -4.80
C LEU A 263 -5.74 12.59 -5.49
N PRO A 264 -4.93 12.06 -6.43
CA PRO A 264 -5.16 10.72 -6.98
C PRO A 264 -5.20 9.61 -5.91
N ILE A 265 -4.27 9.62 -4.96
CA ILE A 265 -4.24 8.66 -3.85
C ILE A 265 -5.49 8.81 -2.98
N CYS A 266 -5.86 10.01 -2.55
CA CYS A 266 -7.06 10.23 -1.76
C CYS A 266 -8.32 9.73 -2.47
N ARG A 267 -8.41 9.93 -3.79
CA ARG A 267 -9.52 9.42 -4.60
C ARG A 267 -9.54 7.90 -4.65
N LEU A 268 -8.39 7.26 -4.73
CA LEU A 268 -8.26 5.80 -4.70
C LEU A 268 -8.69 5.22 -3.34
N TYR A 269 -8.29 5.87 -2.24
CA TYR A 269 -8.71 5.49 -0.88
C TYR A 269 -10.23 5.59 -0.71
N ALA A 270 -10.83 6.69 -1.15
CA ALA A 270 -12.27 6.85 -1.09
C ALA A 270 -12.99 5.74 -1.90
N LYS A 271 -12.52 5.48 -3.13
CA LYS A 271 -13.08 4.40 -3.98
C LYS A 271 -12.92 3.01 -3.38
N PHE A 272 -11.81 2.73 -2.69
CA PHE A 272 -11.54 1.45 -2.06
C PHE A 272 -12.65 1.06 -1.06
N PHE A 273 -13.17 2.04 -0.32
CA PHE A 273 -14.29 1.87 0.61
C PHE A 273 -15.64 2.28 0.00
N ALA A 274 -15.84 2.04 -1.30
CA ALA A 274 -17.06 2.34 -2.05
C ALA A 274 -17.56 3.80 -1.94
N GLY A 275 -16.64 4.72 -1.69
CA GLY A 275 -16.87 6.15 -1.63
C GLY A 275 -16.43 6.88 -2.89
N SER A 276 -16.36 8.21 -2.80
CA SER A 276 -15.91 9.08 -3.88
C SER A 276 -15.28 10.35 -3.36
N LEU A 277 -14.28 10.87 -4.06
CA LEU A 277 -13.74 12.21 -3.85
C LEU A 277 -13.95 13.03 -5.12
N THR A 278 -14.62 14.18 -4.99
CA THR A 278 -14.88 15.12 -6.08
C THR A 278 -14.45 16.52 -5.67
N VAL A 279 -13.74 17.22 -6.56
CA VAL A 279 -13.30 18.60 -6.36
C VAL A 279 -14.05 19.48 -7.35
N GLN A 280 -14.69 20.54 -6.86
CA GLN A 280 -15.39 21.54 -7.66
C GLN A 280 -14.69 22.87 -7.46
N GLN A 281 -14.24 23.46 -8.56
CA GLN A 281 -13.60 24.78 -8.54
C GLN A 281 -14.53 25.79 -9.18
N ILE A 282 -14.74 26.91 -8.50
CA ILE A 282 -15.39 28.08 -9.06
C ILE A 282 -14.33 29.15 -9.22
N SER A 283 -14.06 29.50 -10.49
CA SER A 283 -13.02 30.48 -10.83
C SER A 283 -13.25 31.78 -10.08
N ARG A 284 -12.19 32.32 -9.45
CA ARG A 284 -12.18 33.56 -8.65
C ARG A 284 -12.97 33.51 -7.32
N ILE A 285 -13.58 32.37 -6.95
CA ILE A 285 -14.25 32.21 -5.65
C ILE A 285 -13.46 31.23 -4.78
N GLY A 286 -13.23 30.01 -5.25
CA GLY A 286 -12.59 28.99 -4.44
C GLY A 286 -12.73 27.57 -4.99
N THR A 287 -12.35 26.61 -4.16
CA THR A 287 -12.34 25.18 -4.50
C THR A 287 -12.93 24.38 -3.35
N ASP A 288 -14.05 23.71 -3.61
CA ASP A 288 -14.71 22.82 -2.66
C ASP A 288 -14.35 21.36 -2.96
N ALA A 289 -14.00 20.60 -1.93
CA ALA A 289 -13.70 19.18 -2.03
C ALA A 289 -14.72 18.37 -1.23
N TYR A 290 -15.47 17.51 -1.92
CA TYR A 290 -16.47 16.64 -1.31
C TYR A 290 -15.93 15.20 -1.21
N LEU A 291 -15.80 14.72 0.02
CA LEU A 291 -15.48 13.32 0.34
C LEU A 291 -16.76 12.59 0.75
N ARG A 292 -17.07 11.50 0.05
CA ARG A 292 -18.15 10.56 0.39
C ARG A 292 -17.51 9.22 0.74
N LEU A 293 -17.94 8.61 1.83
CA LEU A 293 -17.49 7.29 2.28
C LEU A 293 -18.70 6.37 2.41
N GLY A 294 -18.54 5.10 2.04
CA GLY A 294 -19.56 4.09 2.28
C GLY A 294 -19.74 3.85 3.77
N PHE A 295 -20.98 3.69 4.23
CA PHE A 295 -21.27 3.34 5.62
C PHE A 295 -21.12 1.83 5.82
N ILE A 296 -20.39 1.44 6.87
CA ILE A 296 -20.03 0.04 7.17
C ILE A 296 -21.23 -0.75 7.74
N HIS A 297 -22.35 -0.09 8.08
CA HIS A 297 -23.49 -0.75 8.70
C HIS A 297 -24.71 -0.81 7.76
N THR A 298 -24.69 -1.75 6.81
CA THR A 298 -25.92 -2.37 6.29
C THR A 298 -25.60 -3.70 5.61
N LYS A 299 -26.42 -4.72 5.90
CA LYS A 299 -26.32 -6.07 5.36
C LYS A 299 -26.15 -6.06 3.85
N SER A 300 -25.20 -6.87 3.39
CA SER A 300 -25.25 -7.58 2.11
C SER A 300 -25.61 -6.75 0.88
N GLU A 301 -24.64 -6.07 0.31
CA GLU A 301 -24.53 -6.05 -1.15
C GLU A 301 -23.07 -6.34 -1.50
N ARG A 302 -22.86 -7.41 -2.28
CA ARG A 302 -21.57 -7.64 -2.93
C ARG A 302 -21.31 -6.40 -3.78
N ILE A 303 -20.42 -5.53 -3.31
CA ILE A 303 -19.90 -4.41 -4.08
C ILE A 303 -19.13 -5.04 -5.24
N LYS A 304 -19.82 -5.26 -6.35
CA LYS A 304 -19.19 -5.53 -7.64
C LYS A 304 -18.66 -4.20 -8.14
N ILE A 305 -17.35 -4.09 -8.19
CA ILE A 305 -16.64 -3.12 -9.04
C ILE A 305 -16.43 -3.79 -10.39
#